data_AF-A0A9D1V4Q8-F1
#
_entry.id   AF-A0A9D1V4Q8-F1
#
_cell.length_a   1.000
_cell.length_b   1.000
_cell.length_c   1.000
_cell.angle_alpha   90.00
_cell.angle_beta   90.00
_cell.angle_gamma   90.00
#
_symmetry.space_group_name_H-M   'P 1'
#
loop_
_entity.id
_entity.type
_entity.pdbx_description
1 polymer ?
#
loop_
_entity_poly.entity_id
_entity_poly.type
_entity_poly.pdbx_seq_one_letter_code
_entity_poly.pdbx_strand_id
1 'polypeptide(L)'
;MKPSLWISLFLTGVLLAACTRQNSPLVPDAPSSPPAAAAQTAEPQASGGLTLLGGWNGKSSGSSDGYYYLARQDGGDFVLHFVDYATLEDAAVCSAGCTHTDEGCTALFRWDGCDIRVYAAQDRLFVVYCGEAKEQTGKARVISCGRDGSGQRELARFGASDFIDSAPAWDGQRLYLLVSSFNEGKAERRLVSLDAATGEQKEQTGLPPLDTAVEGVFGRQLVLRFGEGAQAGWGLRDVDAGAWQELVRGEEEGVFGHYLIDPQGHAVKQTLATTGEFGDHPLEVFAGAEGNCLVAREYSVSQVEIPGPEGETEMVDEERYTFALLPKEDFWADRPNYIR
;
A
#
# COMPACT_ATOMS: atom_id res chain seq x y z
N MET A 1 4.37 49.12 -36.03
CA MET A 1 4.61 50.30 -35.17
C MET A 1 5.27 49.84 -33.89
N LYS A 2 6.57 50.13 -33.73
CA LYS A 2 7.24 50.41 -32.44
C LYS A 2 7.24 51.96 -32.32
N PRO A 3 7.46 52.62 -31.14
CA PRO A 3 8.42 52.18 -30.12
C PRO A 3 8.23 52.62 -28.64
N SER A 4 9.22 52.23 -27.83
CA SER A 4 9.88 52.92 -26.69
C SER A 4 9.23 52.91 -25.30
N LEU A 5 9.82 52.28 -24.27
CA LEU A 5 11.05 52.60 -23.49
C LEU A 5 10.89 53.85 -22.62
N TRP A 6 10.93 53.73 -21.28
CA TRP A 6 11.91 54.41 -20.40
C TRP A 6 11.80 54.00 -18.92
N ILE A 7 12.98 54.06 -18.29
CA ILE A 7 13.43 53.68 -16.95
C ILE A 7 13.03 54.72 -15.90
N SER A 8 12.81 54.32 -14.63
CA SER A 8 13.37 55.06 -13.47
C SER A 8 13.32 54.26 -12.15
N LEU A 9 14.49 54.21 -11.55
CA LEU A 9 14.92 53.66 -10.26
C LEU A 9 14.95 54.80 -9.23
N PHE A 10 14.46 54.61 -8.00
CA PHE A 10 14.87 55.34 -6.76
C PHE A 10 14.26 54.58 -5.56
N LEU A 11 14.99 53.78 -4.78
CA LEU A 11 15.91 54.09 -3.66
C LEU A 11 15.27 54.77 -2.41
N THR A 12 15.45 54.09 -1.27
CA THR A 12 15.63 54.56 0.12
C THR A 12 14.44 54.92 1.03
N GLY A 13 14.44 54.29 2.21
CA GLY A 13 13.63 54.66 3.38
C GLY A 13 13.85 53.73 4.58
N VAL A 14 15.04 53.79 5.20
CA VAL A 14 15.36 53.17 6.50
C VAL A 14 14.67 53.97 7.62
N LEU A 15 13.99 53.29 8.56
CA LEU A 15 13.67 53.85 9.89
C LEU A 15 13.93 52.79 10.97
N LEU A 16 15.10 52.92 11.60
CA LEU A 16 15.40 52.43 12.94
C LEU A 16 14.84 53.44 13.95
N ALA A 17 14.07 52.97 14.93
CA ALA A 17 13.82 53.72 16.17
C ALA A 17 14.04 52.78 17.36
N ALA A 18 15.10 53.07 18.09
CA ALA A 18 15.52 52.37 19.29
C ALA A 18 15.16 53.18 20.55
N CYS A 19 14.80 52.43 21.59
CA CYS A 19 14.94 52.69 23.03
C CYS A 19 14.17 53.86 23.69
N THR A 20 13.45 53.54 24.77
CA THR A 20 13.84 53.97 26.13
C THR A 20 13.18 53.11 27.22
N ARG A 21 14.00 52.69 28.19
CA ARG A 21 13.60 52.11 29.49
C ARG A 21 13.11 53.23 30.43
N GLN A 22 12.11 52.93 31.25
CA GLN A 22 11.90 53.60 32.54
C GLN A 22 11.69 52.54 33.63
N ASN A 23 12.30 52.77 34.78
CA ASN A 23 12.39 51.86 35.91
C ASN A 23 11.93 52.62 37.17
N SER A 24 10.98 52.05 37.94
CA SER A 24 10.73 52.21 39.41
C SER A 24 9.24 51.97 39.73
N PRO A 25 8.86 51.65 40.99
CA PRO A 25 9.37 50.60 41.90
C PRO A 25 8.24 49.68 42.43
N LEU A 26 8.64 48.68 43.22
CA LEU A 26 7.88 47.56 43.78
C LEU A 26 6.64 47.91 44.64
N VAL A 27 5.55 47.14 44.43
CA VAL A 27 4.53 46.77 45.43
C VAL A 27 4.28 45.26 45.29
N PRO A 28 4.36 44.45 46.36
CA PRO A 28 4.06 43.02 46.28
C PRO A 28 2.59 42.76 46.63
N ASP A 29 1.85 42.08 45.75
CA ASP A 29 0.58 41.43 46.09
C ASP A 29 0.45 40.07 45.40
N ALA A 30 0.11 39.08 46.24
CA ALA A 30 -0.41 37.72 46.05
C ALA A 30 -0.12 36.90 44.76
N PRO A 31 0.20 35.59 44.89
CA PRO A 31 0.45 34.72 43.74
C PRO A 31 -0.86 34.45 42.97
N SER A 32 -0.97 35.00 41.77
CA SER A 32 -1.93 34.59 40.77
C SER A 32 -1.36 33.40 39.99
N SER A 33 -2.08 32.28 40.03
CA SER A 33 -1.79 31.08 39.26
C SER A 33 -1.66 31.41 37.77
N PRO A 34 -0.65 30.90 37.05
CA PRO A 34 -0.58 31.07 35.60
C PRO A 34 -1.72 30.32 34.91
N PRO A 35 -2.29 30.86 33.82
CA PRO A 35 -3.30 30.17 33.04
C PRO A 35 -2.71 28.89 32.46
N ALA A 36 -3.50 27.81 32.51
CA ALA A 36 -3.17 26.51 31.94
C ALA A 36 -2.75 26.68 30.48
N ALA A 37 -1.48 26.37 30.19
CA ALA A 37 -1.02 26.21 28.83
C ALA A 37 -1.90 25.16 28.16
N ALA A 38 -2.59 25.55 27.09
CA ALA A 38 -3.28 24.61 26.22
C ALA A 38 -2.24 23.58 25.77
N ALA A 39 -2.41 22.33 26.23
CA ALA A 39 -1.65 21.20 25.75
C ALA A 39 -1.91 21.12 24.25
N GLN A 40 -0.93 21.54 23.47
CA GLN A 40 -0.83 21.14 22.08
C GLN A 40 -0.62 19.63 22.12
N THR A 41 -1.68 18.89 21.80
CA THR A 41 -1.60 17.47 21.52
C THR A 41 -0.60 17.34 20.36
N ALA A 42 0.65 17.02 20.67
CA ALA A 42 1.60 16.60 19.66
C ALA A 42 1.02 15.35 19.02
N GLU A 43 0.69 15.42 17.74
CA GLU A 43 0.40 14.21 16.96
C GLU A 43 1.61 13.28 17.11
N PRO A 44 1.40 11.98 17.38
CA PRO A 44 2.51 11.05 17.50
C PRO A 44 3.28 11.05 16.16
N GLN A 45 4.56 11.42 16.21
CA GLN A 45 5.49 11.21 15.10
C GLN A 45 5.54 9.71 14.81
N ALA A 46 4.90 9.29 13.72
CA ALA A 46 5.00 7.94 13.19
C ALA A 46 6.47 7.67 12.82
N SER A 47 7.19 6.94 13.66
CA SER A 47 8.61 6.65 13.50
C SER A 47 8.89 5.39 12.67
N GLY A 48 7.98 5.03 11.75
CA GLY A 48 8.07 3.82 10.94
C GLY A 48 7.86 4.11 9.45
N GLY A 49 8.60 3.42 8.59
CA GLY A 49 8.28 3.35 7.16
C GLY A 49 6.98 2.57 6.92
N LEU A 50 6.35 2.78 5.77
CA LEU A 50 5.21 1.99 5.32
C LEU A 50 5.66 0.59 4.90
N THR A 51 4.81 -0.39 5.14
CA THR A 51 4.89 -1.76 4.61
C THR A 51 3.61 -2.04 3.84
N LEU A 52 3.72 -2.52 2.61
CA LEU A 52 2.55 -2.99 1.85
C LEU A 52 2.19 -4.39 2.35
N LEU A 53 0.94 -4.60 2.77
CA LEU A 53 0.51 -5.86 3.40
C LEU A 53 -0.04 -6.90 2.41
N GLY A 54 -0.04 -6.63 1.10
CA GLY A 54 -0.55 -7.59 0.12
C GLY A 54 -0.07 -7.29 -1.30
N GLY A 55 -0.08 -8.32 -2.14
CA GLY A 55 0.14 -8.17 -3.59
C GLY A 55 -1.14 -7.74 -4.31
N TRP A 56 -1.02 -7.48 -5.62
CA TRP A 56 -2.11 -7.01 -6.49
C TRP A 56 -3.39 -7.85 -6.38
N ASN A 57 -3.27 -9.16 -6.19
CA ASN A 57 -4.43 -10.07 -6.15
C ASN A 57 -5.20 -10.05 -4.82
N GLY A 58 -4.66 -9.46 -3.75
CA GLY A 58 -5.34 -9.16 -2.47
C GLY A 58 -5.95 -10.34 -1.70
N LYS A 59 -5.91 -11.58 -2.22
CA LYS A 59 -6.59 -12.74 -1.64
C LYS A 59 -5.84 -13.38 -0.47
N SER A 60 -4.60 -12.96 -0.27
CA SER A 60 -3.73 -13.55 0.73
C SER A 60 -2.58 -12.65 1.11
N SER A 61 -1.98 -12.99 2.26
CA SER A 61 -0.90 -12.19 2.83
C SER A 61 0.17 -13.08 3.44
N GLY A 62 1.37 -12.95 2.91
CA GLY A 62 2.57 -13.50 3.53
C GLY A 62 2.94 -12.73 4.79
N SER A 63 3.59 -13.42 5.71
CA SER A 63 4.29 -12.91 6.88
C SER A 63 5.69 -13.52 6.92
N SER A 64 6.51 -13.19 7.91
CA SER A 64 7.89 -13.71 8.00
C SER A 64 7.98 -15.22 8.27
N ASP A 65 6.94 -15.80 8.84
CA ASP A 65 6.87 -17.18 9.37
C ASP A 65 5.84 -18.04 8.64
N GLY A 66 5.00 -17.45 7.80
CA GLY A 66 4.05 -18.22 7.02
C GLY A 66 3.10 -17.36 6.21
N TYR A 67 2.00 -17.97 5.80
CA TYR A 67 1.05 -17.42 4.86
C TYR A 67 -0.38 -17.56 5.34
N TYR A 68 -1.14 -16.47 5.35
CA TYR A 68 -2.56 -16.47 5.71
C TYR A 68 -3.46 -16.37 4.48
N TYR A 69 -4.54 -17.14 4.50
CA TYR A 69 -5.61 -17.07 3.50
C TYR A 69 -6.96 -17.44 4.10
N LEU A 70 -8.02 -17.11 3.36
CA LEU A 70 -9.40 -17.43 3.73
C LEU A 70 -9.90 -18.58 2.85
N ALA A 71 -10.13 -19.74 3.45
CA ALA A 71 -10.72 -20.91 2.81
C ALA A 71 -12.24 -20.79 2.83
N ARG A 72 -12.89 -20.82 1.66
CA ARG A 72 -14.35 -20.79 1.58
C ARG A 72 -14.93 -22.16 1.92
N GLN A 73 -15.93 -22.18 2.81
CA GLN A 73 -16.65 -23.38 3.22
C GLN A 73 -17.94 -23.59 2.44
N ASP A 74 -18.50 -24.80 2.59
CA ASP A 74 -19.87 -25.11 2.18
C ASP A 74 -20.86 -24.20 2.94
N GLY A 75 -21.67 -23.44 2.20
CA GLY A 75 -22.53 -22.38 2.75
C GLY A 75 -21.99 -20.97 2.53
N GLY A 76 -20.72 -20.84 2.13
CA GLY A 76 -20.14 -19.60 1.62
C GLY A 76 -19.33 -18.78 2.62
N ASP A 77 -19.43 -19.09 3.93
CA ASP A 77 -18.59 -18.52 4.99
C ASP A 77 -17.11 -18.89 4.78
N PHE A 78 -16.22 -18.17 5.47
CA PHE A 78 -14.77 -18.35 5.33
C PHE A 78 -14.13 -18.79 6.64
N VAL A 79 -13.13 -19.67 6.54
CA VAL A 79 -12.26 -20.05 7.64
C VAL A 79 -10.86 -19.53 7.36
N LEU A 80 -10.28 -18.87 8.35
CA LEU A 80 -8.91 -18.43 8.33
C LEU A 80 -7.96 -19.62 8.49
N HIS A 81 -7.03 -19.73 7.54
CA HIS A 81 -5.97 -20.73 7.54
C HIS A 81 -4.59 -20.07 7.61
N PHE A 82 -3.63 -20.83 8.10
CA PHE A 82 -2.22 -20.48 8.13
C PHE A 82 -1.39 -21.66 7.62
N VAL A 83 -0.49 -21.36 6.68
CA VAL A 83 0.55 -22.29 6.23
C VAL A 83 1.86 -21.87 6.87
N ASP A 84 2.42 -22.73 7.72
CA ASP A 84 3.72 -22.51 8.37
C ASP A 84 4.86 -22.82 7.37
N TYR A 85 5.79 -21.88 7.17
CA TYR A 85 6.87 -22.09 6.20
C TYR A 85 7.94 -23.09 6.64
N ALA A 86 8.11 -23.30 7.95
CA ALA A 86 9.09 -24.23 8.48
C ALA A 86 8.58 -25.68 8.41
N THR A 87 7.29 -25.91 8.65
CA THR A 87 6.70 -27.26 8.66
C THR A 87 5.95 -27.61 7.40
N LEU A 88 5.55 -26.60 6.59
CA LEU A 88 4.64 -26.72 5.45
C LEU A 88 3.26 -27.26 5.83
N GLU A 89 2.89 -27.16 7.12
CA GLU A 89 1.58 -27.56 7.59
C GLU A 89 0.56 -26.46 7.30
N ASP A 90 -0.56 -26.85 6.71
CA ASP A 90 -1.76 -26.03 6.52
C ASP A 90 -2.79 -26.40 7.59
N ALA A 91 -3.16 -25.42 8.41
CA ALA A 91 -4.18 -25.60 9.41
C ALA A 91 -5.08 -24.36 9.55
N ALA A 92 -6.34 -24.62 9.90
CA ALA A 92 -7.25 -23.57 10.35
C ALA A 92 -6.71 -22.93 11.64
N VAL A 93 -6.81 -21.60 11.74
CA VAL A 93 -6.28 -20.83 12.87
C VAL A 93 -7.28 -20.84 14.03
N CYS A 94 -7.55 -22.03 14.56
CA CYS A 94 -8.51 -22.26 15.62
C CYS A 94 -8.07 -23.44 16.50
N SER A 95 -8.81 -23.68 17.58
CA SER A 95 -8.62 -24.88 18.40
C SER A 95 -8.90 -26.15 17.60
N ALA A 96 -8.08 -27.19 17.80
CA ALA A 96 -8.27 -28.50 17.19
C ALA A 96 -9.68 -29.06 17.47
N GLY A 97 -10.34 -29.58 16.42
CA GLY A 97 -11.68 -30.16 16.52
C GLY A 97 -12.84 -29.16 16.48
N CYS A 98 -12.58 -27.88 16.20
CA CYS A 98 -13.63 -26.90 15.94
C CYS A 98 -14.42 -27.27 14.68
N THR A 99 -15.75 -27.12 14.70
CA THR A 99 -16.60 -27.37 13.53
C THR A 99 -16.67 -26.18 12.58
N HIS A 100 -16.14 -25.02 12.98
CA HIS A 100 -16.16 -23.77 12.21
C HIS A 100 -17.56 -23.27 11.82
N THR A 101 -18.57 -23.60 12.61
CA THR A 101 -19.97 -23.24 12.31
C THR A 101 -20.56 -22.18 13.24
N ASP A 102 -19.93 -21.96 14.39
CA ASP A 102 -20.44 -21.12 15.47
C ASP A 102 -19.60 -19.85 15.67
N GLU A 103 -20.18 -18.86 16.36
CA GLU A 103 -19.52 -17.58 16.66
C GLU A 103 -18.38 -17.69 17.67
N GLY A 104 -18.19 -18.85 18.31
CA GLY A 104 -17.05 -19.13 19.18
C GLY A 104 -15.78 -19.46 18.40
N CYS A 105 -15.89 -19.74 17.10
CA CYS A 105 -14.74 -20.03 16.25
C CYS A 105 -13.95 -18.76 15.91
N THR A 106 -12.72 -18.67 16.42
CA THR A 106 -11.80 -17.56 16.14
C THR A 106 -11.40 -17.45 14.67
N ALA A 107 -11.48 -18.54 13.91
CA ALA A 107 -11.15 -18.57 12.49
C ALA A 107 -12.34 -18.25 11.57
N LEU A 108 -13.57 -18.23 12.07
CA LEU A 108 -14.76 -18.08 11.23
C LEU A 108 -15.02 -16.61 10.89
N PHE A 109 -15.18 -16.34 9.60
CA PHE A 109 -15.58 -15.04 9.05
C PHE A 109 -16.83 -15.24 8.20
N ARG A 110 -17.95 -14.64 8.65
CA ARG A 110 -19.25 -14.76 7.97
C ARG A 110 -19.22 -14.04 6.63
N TRP A 111 -19.71 -14.71 5.59
CA TRP A 111 -19.90 -14.09 4.30
C TRP A 111 -21.19 -13.29 4.28
N ASP A 112 -21.11 -12.08 3.73
CA ASP A 112 -22.23 -11.15 3.64
C ASP A 112 -22.56 -10.77 2.20
N GLY A 113 -21.97 -11.47 1.22
CA GLY A 113 -22.17 -11.22 -0.19
C GLY A 113 -21.03 -10.47 -0.89
N CYS A 114 -20.02 -9.93 -0.18
CA CYS A 114 -18.88 -9.25 -0.82
C CYS A 114 -17.57 -10.05 -0.77
N ASP A 115 -16.57 -9.60 -1.54
CA ASP A 115 -15.21 -10.15 -1.50
C ASP A 115 -14.56 -9.88 -0.14
N ILE A 116 -13.87 -10.87 0.41
CA ILE A 116 -13.22 -10.79 1.73
C ILE A 116 -11.75 -11.14 1.56
N ARG A 117 -10.89 -10.32 2.17
CA ARG A 117 -9.44 -10.40 2.05
C ARG A 117 -8.80 -10.40 3.44
N VAL A 118 -7.65 -11.06 3.57
CA VAL A 118 -6.87 -11.08 4.82
C VAL A 118 -5.48 -10.51 4.57
N TYR A 119 -5.05 -9.64 5.48
CA TYR A 119 -3.75 -8.97 5.45
C TYR A 119 -3.04 -9.15 6.79
N ALA A 120 -1.83 -9.68 6.74
CA ALA A 120 -1.01 -9.96 7.91
C ALA A 120 -0.08 -8.78 8.17
N ALA A 121 -0.27 -8.14 9.33
CA ALA A 121 0.70 -7.22 9.89
C ALA A 121 1.62 -7.97 10.87
N GLN A 122 2.62 -7.28 11.42
CA GLN A 122 3.61 -7.89 12.30
C GLN A 122 2.98 -8.54 13.55
N ASP A 123 1.98 -7.91 14.16
CA ASP A 123 1.39 -8.30 15.45
C ASP A 123 -0.07 -8.78 15.35
N ARG A 124 -0.72 -8.63 14.18
CA ARG A 124 -2.16 -8.80 14.02
C ARG A 124 -2.56 -9.10 12.58
N LEU A 125 -3.83 -9.43 12.40
CA LEU A 125 -4.45 -9.54 11.08
C LEU A 125 -5.48 -8.43 10.88
N PHE A 126 -5.65 -8.04 9.63
CA PHE A 126 -6.75 -7.22 9.15
C PHE A 126 -7.56 -8.02 8.14
N VAL A 127 -8.84 -8.24 8.43
CA VAL A 127 -9.78 -8.86 7.50
C VAL A 127 -10.65 -7.77 6.90
N VAL A 128 -10.55 -7.60 5.58
CA VAL A 128 -11.19 -6.52 4.83
C VAL A 128 -12.35 -7.10 4.05
N TYR A 129 -13.54 -6.64 4.38
CA TYR A 129 -14.73 -6.85 3.58
C TYR A 129 -14.77 -5.72 2.55
N CYS A 130 -14.64 -6.07 1.28
CA CYS A 130 -14.40 -5.10 0.22
C CYS A 130 -15.66 -4.29 -0.14
N GLY A 131 -16.85 -4.75 0.26
CA GLY A 131 -18.10 -4.13 -0.14
C GLY A 131 -18.37 -4.26 -1.65
N GLU A 132 -19.46 -3.65 -2.10
CA GLU A 132 -19.83 -3.64 -3.52
C GLU A 132 -20.57 -2.34 -3.88
N ALA A 133 -19.96 -1.55 -4.76
CA ALA A 133 -20.48 -0.23 -5.16
C ALA A 133 -21.91 -0.29 -5.74
N LYS A 134 -22.22 -1.38 -6.48
CA LYS A 134 -23.48 -1.53 -7.21
C LYS A 134 -24.66 -1.87 -6.30
N GLU A 135 -24.42 -2.60 -5.23
CA GLU A 135 -25.48 -3.04 -4.33
C GLU A 135 -25.87 -1.97 -3.31
N GLN A 136 -24.97 -1.02 -3.02
CA GLN A 136 -25.15 0.04 -2.01
C GLN A 136 -25.59 -0.50 -0.64
N THR A 137 -25.01 -1.62 -0.22
CA THR A 137 -25.44 -2.38 0.96
C THR A 137 -24.68 -2.05 2.25
N GLY A 138 -23.64 -1.21 2.22
CA GLY A 138 -22.88 -0.82 3.43
C GLY A 138 -22.07 -1.97 4.04
N LYS A 139 -21.58 -2.86 3.16
CA LYS A 139 -20.82 -4.06 3.54
C LYS A 139 -19.32 -3.79 3.74
N ALA A 140 -18.77 -2.72 3.17
CA ALA A 140 -17.35 -2.41 3.32
C ALA A 140 -17.00 -2.14 4.79
N ARG A 141 -16.02 -2.89 5.31
CA ARG A 141 -15.54 -2.78 6.70
C ARG A 141 -14.18 -3.45 6.87
N VAL A 142 -13.51 -3.11 7.96
CA VAL A 142 -12.27 -3.75 8.39
C VAL A 142 -12.48 -4.36 9.76
N ILE A 143 -12.14 -5.64 9.90
CA ILE A 143 -12.02 -6.33 11.18
C ILE A 143 -10.53 -6.45 11.52
N SER A 144 -10.18 -6.24 12.77
CA SER A 144 -8.84 -6.55 13.29
C SER A 144 -8.95 -7.68 14.31
N CYS A 145 -7.97 -8.60 14.28
CA CYS A 145 -7.88 -9.71 15.21
C CYS A 145 -6.41 -10.10 15.46
N GLY A 146 -6.18 -10.90 16.48
CA GLY A 146 -4.88 -11.52 16.72
C GLY A 146 -4.48 -12.44 15.57
N ARG A 147 -3.19 -12.78 15.51
CA ARG A 147 -2.64 -13.73 14.52
C ARG A 147 -3.22 -15.14 14.62
N ASP A 148 -3.84 -15.46 15.74
CA ASP A 148 -4.59 -16.68 16.02
C ASP A 148 -6.11 -16.55 15.72
N GLY A 149 -6.52 -15.45 15.07
CA GLY A 149 -7.92 -15.12 14.81
C GLY A 149 -8.70 -14.62 16.03
N SER A 150 -8.12 -14.63 17.24
CA SER A 150 -8.81 -14.24 18.45
C SER A 150 -9.07 -12.73 18.52
N GLY A 151 -10.03 -12.32 19.36
CA GLY A 151 -10.29 -10.90 19.61
C GLY A 151 -10.78 -10.13 18.39
N GLN A 152 -11.53 -10.80 17.49
CA GLN A 152 -12.14 -10.15 16.34
C GLN A 152 -12.93 -8.91 16.75
N ARG A 153 -12.56 -7.76 16.19
CA ARG A 153 -13.20 -6.47 16.45
C ARG A 153 -13.35 -5.72 15.14
N GLU A 154 -14.57 -5.23 14.87
CA GLU A 154 -14.78 -4.27 13.80
C GLU A 154 -14.01 -2.98 14.11
N LEU A 155 -13.00 -2.69 13.29
CA LEU A 155 -12.16 -1.51 13.41
C LEU A 155 -12.83 -0.30 12.78
N ALA A 156 -13.47 -0.50 11.63
CA ALA A 156 -14.17 0.54 10.88
C ALA A 156 -15.23 -0.06 9.97
N ARG A 157 -16.29 0.71 9.73
CA ARG A 157 -17.32 0.45 8.72
C ARG A 157 -17.51 1.70 7.87
N PHE A 158 -17.70 1.46 6.57
CA PHE A 158 -17.80 2.52 5.57
C PHE A 158 -19.24 2.74 5.09
N GLY A 159 -19.44 3.74 4.24
CA GLY A 159 -20.73 4.13 3.71
C GLY A 159 -21.37 3.06 2.82
N ALA A 160 -22.66 3.23 2.52
CA ALA A 160 -23.46 2.27 1.76
C ALA A 160 -22.86 1.94 0.38
N SER A 161 -22.40 2.97 -0.32
CA SER A 161 -21.80 2.89 -1.66
C SER A 161 -20.28 2.74 -1.66
N ASP A 162 -19.66 2.62 -0.48
CA ASP A 162 -18.21 2.51 -0.35
C ASP A 162 -17.75 1.07 -0.64
N PHE A 163 -16.60 0.96 -1.29
CA PHE A 163 -15.90 -0.29 -1.53
C PHE A 163 -14.39 -0.09 -1.44
N ILE A 164 -13.67 -1.17 -1.13
CA ILE A 164 -12.23 -1.20 -0.88
C ILE A 164 -11.59 -2.09 -1.93
N ASP A 165 -10.68 -1.54 -2.72
CA ASP A 165 -10.14 -2.20 -3.91
C ASP A 165 -8.61 -2.11 -4.01
N SER A 166 -7.93 -2.00 -2.87
CA SER A 166 -6.47 -1.97 -2.80
C SER A 166 -5.91 -2.82 -1.67
N ALA A 167 -4.66 -3.26 -1.83
CA ALA A 167 -3.89 -3.80 -0.73
C ALA A 167 -3.55 -2.66 0.26
N PRO A 168 -3.72 -2.86 1.57
CA PRO A 168 -3.40 -1.85 2.55
C PRO A 168 -1.90 -1.64 2.69
N ALA A 169 -1.52 -0.42 3.04
CA ALA A 169 -0.22 -0.14 3.64
C ALA A 169 -0.34 0.04 5.16
N TRP A 170 0.74 -0.23 5.88
CA TRP A 170 0.80 -0.26 7.33
C TRP A 170 2.09 0.36 7.85
N ASP A 171 2.03 1.13 8.93
CA ASP A 171 3.20 1.78 9.53
C ASP A 171 3.52 1.36 10.97
N GLY A 172 2.82 0.34 11.49
CA GLY A 172 2.91 -0.06 12.89
C GLY A 172 1.83 0.54 13.79
N GLN A 173 1.11 1.58 13.34
CA GLN A 173 0.03 2.21 14.09
C GLN A 173 -1.26 2.36 13.27
N ARG A 174 -1.16 2.76 12.01
CA ARG A 174 -2.30 3.10 11.14
C ARG A 174 -2.30 2.27 9.86
N LEU A 175 -3.49 1.81 9.50
CA LEU A 175 -3.77 1.07 8.26
C LEU A 175 -4.26 2.05 7.21
N TYR A 176 -3.62 2.06 6.04
CA TYR A 176 -3.90 2.97 4.93
C TYR A 176 -4.54 2.19 3.78
N LEU A 177 -5.74 2.61 3.36
CA LEU A 177 -6.57 1.93 2.36
C LEU A 177 -7.10 2.94 1.35
N LEU A 178 -7.18 2.56 0.08
CA LEU A 178 -8.01 3.29 -0.88
C LEU A 178 -9.45 2.83 -0.74
N VAL A 179 -10.33 3.80 -0.50
CA VAL A 179 -11.78 3.59 -0.44
C VAL A 179 -12.40 4.37 -1.59
N SER A 180 -13.17 3.67 -2.41
CA SER A 180 -13.91 4.24 -3.52
C SER A 180 -15.40 4.25 -3.24
N SER A 181 -16.08 5.23 -3.79
CA SER A 181 -17.53 5.35 -3.73
C SER A 181 -18.08 5.66 -5.12
N PHE A 182 -19.30 5.23 -5.42
CA PHE A 182 -19.99 5.60 -6.64
C PHE A 182 -21.38 6.15 -6.29
N ASN A 183 -21.58 7.45 -6.47
CA ASN A 183 -22.81 8.16 -6.14
C ASN A 183 -23.24 9.05 -7.31
N GLU A 184 -24.50 8.91 -7.75
CA GLU A 184 -25.11 9.76 -8.79
C GLU A 184 -24.29 9.88 -10.08
N GLY A 185 -23.63 8.78 -10.50
CA GLY A 185 -22.79 8.77 -11.71
C GLY A 185 -21.41 9.38 -11.54
N LYS A 186 -21.04 9.80 -10.33
CA LYS A 186 -19.70 10.24 -9.98
C LYS A 186 -19.06 9.19 -9.09
N ALA A 187 -17.86 8.77 -9.45
CA ALA A 187 -17.05 8.04 -8.50
C ALA A 187 -16.00 8.95 -7.87
N GLU A 188 -15.70 8.65 -6.62
CA GLU A 188 -14.70 9.33 -5.81
C GLU A 188 -13.79 8.27 -5.21
N ARG A 189 -12.50 8.60 -5.07
CA ARG A 189 -11.54 7.77 -4.35
C ARG A 189 -10.86 8.60 -3.28
N ARG A 190 -10.75 8.01 -2.10
CA ARG A 190 -10.19 8.62 -0.88
C ARG A 190 -9.12 7.70 -0.32
N LEU A 191 -8.06 8.29 0.23
CA LEU A 191 -7.13 7.57 1.08
C LEU A 191 -7.69 7.64 2.49
N VAL A 192 -8.04 6.50 3.06
CA VAL A 192 -8.48 6.40 4.45
C VAL A 192 -7.40 5.76 5.28
N SER A 193 -7.16 6.33 6.44
CA SER A 193 -6.22 5.84 7.43
C SER A 193 -6.94 5.52 8.74
N LEU A 194 -6.76 4.31 9.24
CA LEU A 194 -7.42 3.80 10.44
C LEU A 194 -6.38 3.59 11.54
N ASP A 195 -6.56 4.23 12.69
CA ASP A 195 -5.76 3.89 13.88
C ASP A 195 -6.12 2.48 14.35
N ALA A 196 -5.15 1.57 14.42
CA ALA A 196 -5.42 0.16 14.70
C ALA A 196 -5.83 -0.12 16.15
N ALA A 197 -5.57 0.81 17.08
CA ALA A 197 -5.99 0.67 18.47
C ALA A 197 -7.42 1.19 18.65
N THR A 198 -7.74 2.37 18.10
CA THR A 198 -9.02 3.04 18.38
C THR A 198 -10.06 2.85 17.29
N GLY A 199 -9.65 2.63 16.03
CA GLY A 199 -10.52 2.70 14.86
C GLY A 199 -10.75 4.14 14.35
N GLU A 200 -10.04 5.13 14.90
CA GLU A 200 -10.14 6.52 14.44
C GLU A 200 -9.76 6.64 12.97
N GLN A 201 -10.68 7.22 12.18
CA GLN A 201 -10.53 7.38 10.74
C GLN A 201 -10.06 8.79 10.40
N LYS A 202 -9.05 8.90 9.53
CA LYS A 202 -8.71 10.15 8.84
C LYS A 202 -8.77 9.92 7.33
N GLU A 203 -9.44 10.82 6.63
CA GLU A 203 -9.64 10.74 5.19
C GLU A 203 -8.88 11.85 4.47
N GLN A 204 -8.33 11.50 3.31
CA GLN A 204 -7.69 12.46 2.41
C GLN A 204 -8.25 12.29 1.00
N THR A 205 -8.60 13.41 0.38
CA THR A 205 -9.13 13.50 -0.99
C THR A 205 -8.05 14.02 -1.95
N GLY A 206 -8.41 14.27 -3.21
CA GLY A 206 -7.47 14.79 -4.21
C GLY A 206 -6.47 13.74 -4.69
N LEU A 207 -6.89 12.47 -4.70
CA LEU A 207 -6.17 11.41 -5.37
C LEU A 207 -6.35 11.52 -6.89
N PRO A 208 -5.42 10.96 -7.69
CA PRO A 208 -5.56 10.84 -9.14
C PRO A 208 -6.80 10.00 -9.54
N PRO A 209 -7.15 9.95 -10.84
CA PRO A 209 -8.40 9.37 -11.34
C PRO A 209 -8.72 7.93 -10.90
N LEU A 210 -9.92 7.49 -11.24
CA LEU A 210 -10.58 6.29 -10.72
C LEU A 210 -10.02 4.93 -11.14
N ASP A 211 -8.76 4.80 -11.56
CA ASP A 211 -8.11 3.50 -11.79
C ASP A 211 -6.84 3.35 -10.95
N THR A 212 -6.84 4.07 -9.83
CA THR A 212 -5.71 4.18 -8.93
C THR A 212 -5.56 2.95 -8.03
N ALA A 213 -4.40 2.31 -8.06
CA ALA A 213 -4.05 1.17 -7.21
C ALA A 213 -2.76 1.46 -6.42
N VAL A 214 -2.68 0.93 -5.20
CA VAL A 214 -1.43 0.92 -4.43
C VAL A 214 -0.56 -0.21 -4.96
N GLU A 215 0.60 0.12 -5.52
CA GLU A 215 1.55 -0.86 -6.07
C GLU A 215 2.82 -0.98 -5.24
N GLY A 216 3.06 -0.04 -4.33
CA GLY A 216 4.25 -0.04 -3.51
C GLY A 216 4.22 1.04 -2.45
N VAL A 217 5.31 1.07 -1.68
CA VAL A 217 5.53 2.02 -0.59
C VAL A 217 6.96 2.49 -0.62
N PHE A 218 7.17 3.75 -0.28
CA PHE A 218 8.49 4.36 -0.16
C PHE A 218 8.50 5.35 1.01
N GLY A 219 9.20 5.00 2.10
CA GLY A 219 9.20 5.82 3.32
C GLY A 219 7.78 6.03 3.86
N ARG A 220 7.32 7.29 3.89
CA ARG A 220 5.94 7.68 4.25
C ARG A 220 5.00 7.88 3.06
N GLN A 221 5.39 7.40 1.89
CA GLN A 221 4.66 7.64 0.64
C GLN A 221 4.13 6.33 0.06
N LEU A 222 2.90 6.38 -0.47
CA LEU A 222 2.34 5.31 -1.30
C LEU A 222 2.77 5.52 -2.75
N VAL A 223 3.22 4.45 -3.39
CA VAL A 223 3.38 4.41 -4.84
C VAL A 223 2.04 4.02 -5.43
N LEU A 224 1.42 4.97 -6.13
CA LEU A 224 0.11 4.80 -6.74
C LEU A 224 0.27 4.70 -8.26
N ARG A 225 -0.18 3.59 -8.86
CA ARG A 225 -0.49 3.59 -10.29
C ARG A 225 -1.82 4.28 -10.47
N PHE A 226 -1.97 5.12 -11.50
CA PHE A 226 -3.23 5.78 -11.86
C PHE A 226 -3.46 5.70 -13.37
N GLY A 227 -4.71 5.86 -13.80
CA GLY A 227 -5.08 5.84 -15.23
C GLY A 227 -5.05 4.43 -15.86
N GLU A 228 -5.44 4.37 -17.14
CA GLU A 228 -5.51 3.14 -17.93
C GLU A 228 -4.86 3.29 -19.30
N GLY A 229 -4.37 2.17 -19.84
CA GLY A 229 -3.73 2.14 -21.16
C GLY A 229 -2.62 3.17 -21.30
N ALA A 230 -2.58 3.88 -22.43
CA ALA A 230 -1.58 4.92 -22.68
C ALA A 230 -1.65 6.12 -21.71
N GLN A 231 -2.71 6.24 -20.89
CA GLN A 231 -2.85 7.29 -19.88
C GLN A 231 -2.42 6.82 -18.48
N ALA A 232 -2.00 5.56 -18.33
CA ALA A 232 -1.54 5.07 -17.05
C ALA A 232 -0.21 5.73 -16.65
N GLY A 233 0.01 5.91 -15.36
CA GLY A 233 1.20 6.49 -14.80
C GLY A 233 1.39 6.11 -13.34
N TRP A 234 2.48 6.59 -12.74
CA TRP A 234 2.82 6.36 -11.35
C TRP A 234 3.13 7.66 -10.65
N GLY A 235 2.77 7.74 -9.38
CA GLY A 235 3.12 8.87 -8.54
C GLY A 235 3.20 8.51 -7.07
N LEU A 236 3.72 9.45 -6.29
CA LEU A 236 3.89 9.34 -4.86
C LEU A 236 2.79 10.13 -4.17
N ARG A 237 2.12 9.47 -3.21
CA ARG A 237 1.19 10.11 -2.30
C ARG A 237 1.78 10.09 -0.89
N ASP A 238 2.09 11.26 -0.36
CA ASP A 238 2.47 11.43 1.04
C ASP A 238 1.26 11.22 1.94
N VAL A 239 1.34 10.28 2.87
CA VAL A 239 0.18 9.92 3.71
C VAL A 239 -0.02 10.85 4.90
N ASP A 240 0.98 11.68 5.23
CA ASP A 240 0.95 12.59 6.36
C ASP A 240 0.47 13.98 5.91
N ALA A 241 1.09 14.52 4.86
CA ALA A 241 0.77 15.82 4.28
C ALA A 241 -0.34 15.78 3.21
N GLY A 242 -0.63 14.59 2.65
CA GLY A 242 -1.54 14.45 1.51
C GLY A 242 -0.99 15.01 0.20
N ALA A 243 0.32 15.29 0.14
CA ALA A 243 0.96 15.81 -1.07
C ALA A 243 1.00 14.75 -2.17
N TRP A 244 0.71 15.17 -3.41
CA TRP A 244 0.78 14.33 -4.60
C TRP A 244 1.93 14.77 -5.49
N GLN A 245 2.71 13.81 -5.96
CA GLN A 245 3.75 14.01 -6.97
C GLN A 245 3.60 12.96 -8.07
N GLU A 246 3.27 13.40 -9.28
CA GLU A 246 3.37 12.53 -10.45
C GLU A 246 4.85 12.27 -10.75
N LEU A 247 5.21 10.99 -10.90
CA LEU A 247 6.57 10.58 -11.24
C LEU A 247 6.72 10.35 -12.74
N VAL A 248 5.81 9.56 -13.30
CA VAL A 248 5.86 9.08 -14.67
C VAL A 248 4.44 8.96 -15.21
N ARG A 249 4.29 9.24 -16.50
CA ARG A 249 3.10 8.96 -17.28
C ARG A 249 3.50 8.18 -18.53
N GLY A 250 2.67 7.24 -18.94
CA GLY A 250 2.83 6.51 -20.19
C GLY A 250 2.98 7.47 -21.37
N GLU A 251 3.85 7.13 -22.31
CA GLU A 251 4.04 7.90 -23.54
C GLU A 251 2.86 7.68 -24.51
N GLU A 252 2.63 8.62 -25.45
CA GLU A 252 1.73 8.39 -26.57
C GLU A 252 2.15 7.09 -27.28
N GLU A 253 1.19 6.22 -27.60
CA GLU A 253 1.35 4.84 -28.13
C GLU A 253 1.33 3.69 -27.09
N GLY A 254 1.20 3.97 -25.79
CA GLY A 254 0.97 2.91 -24.79
C GLY A 254 2.17 2.00 -24.54
N VAL A 255 3.38 2.49 -24.86
CA VAL A 255 4.63 1.83 -24.48
C VAL A 255 4.89 2.13 -23.01
N PHE A 256 4.79 1.10 -22.17
CA PHE A 256 5.14 1.19 -20.76
C PHE A 256 6.64 0.93 -20.61
N GLY A 257 7.37 1.93 -20.10
CA GLY A 257 8.72 1.73 -19.59
C GLY A 257 8.66 1.18 -18.16
N HIS A 258 9.70 0.46 -17.75
CA HIS A 258 9.89 0.10 -16.36
C HIS A 258 10.61 1.23 -15.65
N TYR A 259 10.22 1.54 -14.43
CA TYR A 259 10.81 2.61 -13.66
C TYR A 259 11.18 2.13 -12.26
N LEU A 260 12.40 2.45 -11.83
CA LEU A 260 12.78 2.35 -10.43
C LEU A 260 12.51 3.67 -9.74
N ILE A 261 12.18 3.61 -8.45
CA ILE A 261 12.09 4.78 -7.59
C ILE A 261 13.29 4.74 -6.64
N ASP A 262 14.19 5.71 -6.76
CA ASP A 262 15.39 5.79 -5.92
C ASP A 262 15.04 6.15 -4.45
N PRO A 263 16.00 6.05 -3.51
CA PRO A 263 15.77 6.43 -2.11
C PRO A 263 15.52 7.93 -1.86
N GLN A 264 15.46 8.76 -2.89
CA GLN A 264 15.05 10.16 -2.84
C GLN A 264 13.69 10.39 -3.51
N GLY A 265 13.06 9.34 -4.04
CA GLY A 265 11.77 9.40 -4.73
C GLY A 265 11.87 9.74 -6.21
N HIS A 266 13.06 9.76 -6.82
CA HIS A 266 13.19 10.00 -8.25
C HIS A 266 12.94 8.73 -9.05
N ALA A 267 12.16 8.86 -10.13
CA ALA A 267 11.93 7.77 -11.07
C ALA A 267 13.04 7.69 -12.13
N VAL A 268 13.58 6.49 -12.34
CA VAL A 268 14.62 6.20 -13.35
C VAL A 268 14.09 5.11 -14.28
N LYS A 269 14.01 5.39 -15.58
CA LYS A 269 13.63 4.39 -16.59
C LYS A 269 14.69 3.29 -16.66
N GLN A 270 14.27 2.04 -16.60
CA GLN A 270 15.12 0.86 -16.76
C GLN A 270 14.97 0.31 -18.17
N THR A 271 16.10 -0.08 -18.74
CA THR A 271 16.18 -0.81 -20.00
C THR A 271 16.67 -2.24 -19.81
N LEU A 272 17.10 -2.60 -18.59
CA LEU A 272 17.35 -3.99 -18.21
C LEU A 272 16.14 -4.87 -18.48
N ALA A 273 16.41 -5.99 -19.16
CA ALA A 273 15.41 -6.93 -19.60
C ALA A 273 15.88 -8.38 -19.40
N THR A 274 14.95 -9.24 -19.02
CA THR A 274 15.04 -10.70 -19.10
C THR A 274 14.79 -11.11 -20.55
N THR A 275 15.64 -11.92 -21.15
CA THR A 275 15.38 -12.41 -22.53
C THR A 275 14.62 -13.74 -22.46
N GLY A 276 13.50 -13.84 -23.17
CA GLY A 276 12.71 -15.07 -23.21
C GLY A 276 12.18 -15.43 -24.59
N GLU A 277 11.45 -16.54 -24.66
CA GLU A 277 10.86 -17.06 -25.91
C GLU A 277 9.90 -16.07 -26.58
N PHE A 278 9.26 -15.20 -25.79
CA PHE A 278 8.35 -14.15 -26.29
C PHE A 278 9.02 -12.78 -26.45
N GLY A 279 10.36 -12.73 -26.38
CA GLY A 279 11.16 -11.51 -26.56
C GLY A 279 11.78 -11.00 -25.25
N ASP A 280 12.21 -9.74 -25.28
CA ASP A 280 12.74 -9.06 -24.09
C ASP A 280 11.58 -8.65 -23.18
N HIS A 281 11.60 -9.18 -21.96
CA HIS A 281 10.67 -8.87 -20.88
C HIS A 281 11.37 -8.03 -19.82
N PRO A 282 10.63 -7.35 -18.94
CA PRO A 282 11.23 -6.57 -17.87
C PRO A 282 12.12 -7.43 -16.98
N LEU A 283 13.21 -6.86 -16.47
CA LEU A 283 14.04 -7.58 -15.51
C LEU A 283 13.27 -7.77 -14.20
N GLU A 284 12.92 -9.02 -13.88
CA GLU A 284 12.20 -9.35 -12.65
C GLU A 284 13.18 -9.61 -11.51
N VAL A 285 12.92 -8.96 -10.36
CA VAL A 285 13.71 -9.14 -9.13
C VAL A 285 12.95 -10.08 -8.19
N PHE A 286 13.48 -11.29 -8.02
CA PHE A 286 12.86 -12.32 -7.19
C PHE A 286 13.22 -12.16 -5.71
N ALA A 287 14.43 -11.69 -5.43
CA ALA A 287 14.89 -11.49 -4.06
C ALA A 287 15.99 -10.43 -3.97
N GLY A 288 16.04 -9.72 -2.85
CA GLY A 288 17.16 -8.86 -2.49
C GLY A 288 18.09 -9.54 -1.47
N ALA A 289 19.39 -9.41 -1.66
CA ALA A 289 20.43 -9.78 -0.70
C ALA A 289 21.30 -8.56 -0.36
N GLU A 290 22.22 -8.71 0.61
CA GLU A 290 23.20 -7.66 0.88
C GLU A 290 24.05 -7.41 -0.38
N GLY A 291 24.00 -6.18 -0.91
CA GLY A 291 24.71 -5.76 -2.11
C GLY A 291 24.20 -6.31 -3.46
N ASN A 292 23.28 -7.27 -3.50
CA ASN A 292 22.87 -7.95 -4.75
C ASN A 292 21.34 -8.12 -4.85
N CYS A 293 20.86 -8.35 -6.07
CA CYS A 293 19.51 -8.77 -6.41
C CYS A 293 19.59 -10.12 -7.16
N LEU A 294 18.73 -11.07 -6.80
CA LEU A 294 18.48 -12.26 -7.60
C LEU A 294 17.47 -11.88 -8.68
N VAL A 295 17.87 -12.02 -9.93
CA VAL A 295 17.06 -11.63 -11.09
C VAL A 295 16.87 -12.79 -12.05
N ALA A 296 15.76 -12.82 -12.78
CA ALA A 296 15.65 -13.69 -13.95
C ALA A 296 16.52 -13.14 -15.07
N ARG A 297 17.45 -13.94 -15.57
CA ARG A 297 18.23 -13.65 -16.78
C ARG A 297 17.48 -14.10 -18.02
N GLU A 298 16.91 -15.31 -17.96
CA GLU A 298 16.16 -15.90 -19.06
C GLU A 298 14.84 -16.50 -18.56
N TYR A 299 13.81 -16.43 -19.42
CA TYR A 299 12.49 -17.01 -19.21
C TYR A 299 12.10 -17.91 -20.38
N SER A 300 11.66 -19.13 -20.10
CA SER A 300 11.14 -20.05 -21.11
C SER A 300 9.88 -20.73 -20.60
N VAL A 301 8.96 -21.02 -21.52
CA VAL A 301 7.77 -21.80 -21.23
C VAL A 301 7.87 -23.09 -22.02
N SER A 302 7.77 -24.23 -21.35
CA SER A 302 7.69 -25.52 -22.04
C SER A 302 6.39 -26.22 -21.68
N GLN A 303 5.71 -26.77 -22.68
CA GLN A 303 4.56 -27.61 -22.41
C GLN A 303 5.04 -28.97 -21.91
N VAL A 304 4.59 -29.36 -20.73
CA VAL A 304 4.91 -30.66 -20.13
C VAL A 304 3.65 -31.49 -19.97
N GLU A 305 3.81 -32.79 -20.19
CA GLU A 305 2.78 -33.79 -19.96
C GLU A 305 2.77 -34.18 -18.48
N ILE A 306 1.67 -33.94 -17.80
CA ILE A 306 1.46 -34.40 -16.41
C ILE A 306 0.30 -35.40 -16.35
N PRO A 307 0.35 -36.40 -15.43
CA PRO A 307 -0.77 -37.33 -15.23
C PRO A 307 -1.99 -36.60 -14.66
N GLY A 308 -3.12 -36.70 -15.36
CA GLY A 308 -4.42 -36.22 -14.93
C GLY A 308 -5.09 -37.18 -13.91
N PRO A 309 -6.11 -36.68 -13.19
CA PRO A 309 -6.76 -37.39 -12.10
C PRO A 309 -7.40 -38.75 -12.47
N GLU A 310 -7.75 -39.00 -13.74
CA GLU A 310 -8.30 -40.30 -14.19
C GLU A 310 -7.35 -41.11 -15.10
N GLY A 311 -6.07 -40.74 -15.15
CA GLY A 311 -5.03 -41.44 -15.93
C GLY A 311 -4.88 -40.95 -17.38
N GLU A 312 -5.63 -39.92 -17.77
CA GLU A 312 -5.35 -39.07 -18.94
C GLU A 312 -4.06 -38.26 -18.75
N THR A 313 -3.50 -37.76 -19.84
CA THR A 313 -2.38 -36.81 -19.79
C THR A 313 -2.92 -35.40 -20.00
N GLU A 314 -2.55 -34.48 -19.13
CA GLU A 314 -2.82 -33.04 -19.27
C GLU A 314 -1.55 -32.33 -19.74
N MET A 315 -1.71 -31.40 -20.69
CA MET A 315 -0.63 -30.48 -21.09
C MET A 315 -0.70 -29.26 -20.20
N VAL A 316 0.37 -29.00 -19.44
CA VAL A 316 0.49 -27.78 -18.63
C VAL A 316 1.71 -26.99 -19.07
N ASP A 317 1.56 -25.67 -19.07
CA ASP A 317 2.67 -24.76 -19.32
C ASP A 317 3.57 -24.74 -18.06
N GLU A 318 4.82 -25.21 -18.21
CA GLU A 318 5.84 -25.13 -17.18
C GLU A 318 6.75 -23.93 -17.46
N GLU A 319 6.73 -22.96 -16.55
CA GLU A 319 7.62 -21.79 -16.58
C GLU A 319 9.00 -22.15 -16.00
N ARG A 320 10.07 -21.83 -16.74
CA ARG A 320 11.45 -22.04 -16.30
C ARG A 320 12.25 -20.74 -16.40
N TYR A 321 12.93 -20.42 -15.30
CA TYR A 321 13.77 -19.24 -15.18
C TYR A 321 15.24 -19.65 -15.02
N THR A 322 16.13 -18.99 -15.75
CA THR A 322 17.57 -19.00 -15.43
C THR A 322 17.87 -17.75 -14.61
N PHE A 323 18.47 -17.91 -13.43
CA PHE A 323 18.75 -16.79 -12.53
C PHE A 323 20.17 -16.25 -12.67
N ALA A 324 20.33 -14.96 -12.35
CA ALA A 324 21.62 -14.32 -12.16
C ALA A 324 21.62 -13.48 -10.86
N LEU A 325 22.82 -13.23 -10.33
CA LEU A 325 23.03 -12.24 -9.27
C LEU A 325 23.52 -10.94 -9.91
N LEU A 326 22.76 -9.87 -9.71
CA LEU A 326 23.05 -8.54 -10.18
C LEU A 326 23.39 -7.64 -8.97
N PRO A 327 24.61 -7.07 -8.88
CA PRO A 327 24.93 -6.07 -7.88
C PRO A 327 23.90 -4.96 -7.92
N LYS A 328 23.48 -4.49 -6.74
CA LYS A 328 22.53 -3.38 -6.64
C LYS A 328 23.05 -2.14 -7.35
N GLU A 329 24.35 -1.88 -7.27
CA GLU A 329 24.98 -0.77 -8.01
C GLU A 329 24.76 -0.88 -9.52
N ASP A 330 24.94 -2.07 -10.10
CA ASP A 330 24.73 -2.32 -11.52
C ASP A 330 23.25 -2.26 -11.91
N PHE A 331 22.35 -2.79 -11.07
CA PHE A 331 20.89 -2.66 -11.23
C PHE A 331 20.46 -1.18 -11.27
N TRP A 332 20.87 -0.38 -10.28
CA TRP A 332 20.56 1.05 -10.22
C TRP A 332 21.22 1.86 -11.34
N ALA A 333 22.35 1.38 -11.88
CA ALA A 333 23.03 2.01 -13.00
C ALA A 333 22.53 1.54 -14.38
N ASP A 334 21.49 0.68 -14.45
CA ASP A 334 20.95 0.10 -15.69
C ASP A 334 22.04 -0.66 -16.48
N ARG A 335 22.94 -1.35 -15.77
CA ARG A 335 24.07 -2.09 -16.35
C ARG A 335 23.86 -3.60 -16.18
N PRO A 336 23.71 -4.38 -17.26
CA PRO A 336 23.69 -5.82 -17.14
C PRO A 336 25.09 -6.30 -16.79
N ASN A 337 25.24 -6.98 -15.65
CA ASN A 337 26.49 -7.63 -15.26
C ASN A 337 26.50 -9.13 -15.59
N TYR A 338 25.36 -9.66 -16.04
CA TYR A 338 25.20 -11.02 -16.51
C TYR A 338 25.46 -11.03 -18.02
N ILE A 339 26.39 -11.89 -18.45
CA ILE A 339 26.82 -12.00 -19.85
C ILE A 339 25.61 -12.42 -20.70
N ARG A 340 25.31 -11.69 -21.78
CA ARG A 340 24.39 -12.16 -22.83
C ARG A 340 25.08 -13.25 -23.65
#